data_AF-W4M3C3-F1
#
_entry.id   AF-W4M3C3-F1
#
_cell.length_a   1.000
_cell.length_b   1.000
_cell.length_c   1.000
_cell.angle_alpha   90.00
_cell.angle_beta   90.00
_cell.angle_gamma   90.00
#
_symmetry.space_group_name_H-M   'P 1'
#
loop_
_entity.id
_entity.type
_entity.pdbx_description
1 polymer ?
#
loop_
_entity_poly.entity_id
_entity_poly.type
_entity_poly.pdbx_seq_one_letter_code
_entity_poly.pdbx_strand_id
1 'polypeptide(L)' 'MTQADLDRATLRVGPQPAPRKQRITISLDINLIEYFKSKAGERGYQTLINETLRQ' A
#
# COMPACT_ATOMS: atom_id res chain seq x y z
N MET A 1 20.49 -2.00 -21.25
CA MET A 1 19.83 -1.54 -20.01
C MET A 1 20.21 -2.51 -18.92
N THR A 2 20.84 -2.02 -17.85
CA THR A 2 21.33 -2.82 -16.73
C THR A 2 20.45 -2.62 -15.50
N GLN A 3 20.50 -3.57 -14.55
CA GLN A 3 19.76 -3.48 -13.29
C GLN A 3 20.01 -2.16 -12.54
N ALA A 4 21.26 -1.64 -12.62
CA ALA A 4 21.63 -0.35 -12.05
C ALA A 4 20.89 0.85 -12.68
N ASP A 5 20.48 0.74 -13.95
CA ASP A 5 19.67 1.77 -14.63
C ASP A 5 18.21 1.76 -14.12
N LEU A 6 17.70 0.58 -13.74
CA LEU A 6 16.35 0.42 -13.18
C LEU A 6 16.28 0.89 -11.73
N ASP A 7 17.32 0.65 -10.93
CA ASP A 7 17.39 1.07 -9.53
C ASP A 7 17.47 2.60 -9.36
N ARG A 8 18.13 3.30 -10.31
CA ARG A 8 18.19 4.77 -10.35
C ARG A 8 16.94 5.42 -10.92
N ALA A 9 16.05 4.65 -11.54
CA ALA A 9 14.84 5.19 -12.13
C ALA A 9 13.91 5.73 -11.02
N THR A 10 13.71 7.04 -11.01
CA THR A 10 12.75 7.69 -10.12
C THR A 10 11.38 7.61 -10.76
N LEU A 11 10.45 6.87 -10.16
CA LEU A 11 9.06 6.84 -10.61
C LEU A 11 8.43 8.23 -10.42
N ARG A 12 8.12 8.90 -11.52
CA ARG A 12 7.50 10.23 -11.55
C ARG A 12 6.09 10.10 -12.12
N VAL A 13 5.10 10.61 -11.39
CA VAL A 13 3.73 10.79 -11.89
C VAL A 13 3.56 12.30 -12.07
N GLY A 14 3.72 12.79 -13.30
CA GLY A 14 3.83 14.24 -13.55
C GLY A 14 5.15 14.85 -13.03
N PRO A 15 5.19 16.14 -12.67
CA PRO A 15 6.40 16.82 -12.18
C PRO A 15 6.75 16.49 -10.72
N GLN A 16 5.90 15.77 -9.98
CA GLN A 16 6.13 15.44 -8.57
C GLN A 16 6.66 14.00 -8.40
N PRO A 17 7.64 13.79 -7.50
CA PRO A 17 8.08 12.45 -7.14
C PRO A 17 6.91 11.69 -6.53
N ALA A 18 6.54 10.56 -7.13
CA ALA A 18 5.48 9.71 -6.58
C ALA A 18 6.03 9.00 -5.33
N PRO A 19 5.32 9.01 -4.19
CA PRO A 19 5.75 8.27 -3.02
C PRO A 19 5.81 6.78 -3.39
N ARG A 20 6.99 6.17 -3.22
CA ARG A 20 7.17 4.73 -3.46
C ARG A 20 6.35 3.99 -2.41
N LYS A 21 5.51 3.04 -2.85
CA LYS A 21 4.71 2.20 -1.94
C LYS A 21 5.68 1.37 -1.10
N GLN A 22 5.76 1.66 0.20
CA GLN A 22 6.52 0.85 1.14
C GLN A 22 5.67 -0.33 1.59
N ARG A 23 6.24 -1.54 1.53
CA ARG A 23 5.62 -2.75 2.08
C ARG A 23 6.23 -3.01 3.46
N ILE A 24 5.38 -3.03 4.48
CA ILE A 24 5.75 -3.38 5.84
C ILE A 24 4.92 -4.58 6.29
N THR A 25 5.48 -5.37 7.22
CA THR A 25 4.75 -6.43 7.92
C THR A 25 4.35 -5.90 9.28
N ILE A 26 3.06 -5.93 9.59
CA ILE A 26 2.51 -5.52 10.89
C ILE A 26 1.69 -6.67 11.46
N SER A 27 1.74 -6.87 12.77
CA SER A 27 0.86 -7.79 13.48
C SER A 27 -0.44 -7.06 13.82
N LEU A 28 -1.57 -7.63 13.45
CA LEU A 28 -2.90 -7.12 13.72
C LEU A 28 -3.73 -8.20 14.40
N ASP A 29 -4.60 -7.80 15.32
CA ASP A 29 -5.53 -8.72 15.95
C ASP A 29 -6.48 -9.36 14.93
N ILE A 30 -6.79 -10.64 15.13
CA ILE A 30 -7.64 -11.41 14.23
C ILE A 30 -9.03 -10.77 14.06
N ASN A 31 -9.60 -10.27 15.15
CA ASN A 31 -10.92 -9.63 15.17
C ASN A 31 -10.95 -8.38 14.27
N LEU A 32 -9.84 -7.64 14.21
CA LEU A 32 -9.72 -6.45 13.38
C LEU A 32 -9.65 -6.83 11.89
N ILE A 33 -8.88 -7.88 11.58
CA ILE A 33 -8.81 -8.42 10.21
C ILE A 33 -10.19 -8.89 9.74
N GLU A 34 -10.93 -9.60 10.59
CA GLU A 34 -12.29 -10.06 10.29
C GLU A 34 -13.28 -8.91 10.10
N TYR A 35 -13.21 -7.89 10.94
CA TYR A 35 -13.99 -6.66 10.79
C TYR A 35 -13.75 -5.98 9.44
N PHE A 36 -12.49 -5.82 9.04
CA PHE A 36 -12.17 -5.24 7.74
C PHE A 36 -12.52 -6.16 6.57
N LYS A 37 -12.46 -7.49 6.75
CA LYS A 37 -12.93 -8.46 5.75
C LYS A 37 -14.44 -8.40 5.55
N SER A 38 -15.23 -8.25 6.61
CA SER A 38 -16.70 -8.17 6.51
C SER A 38 -17.15 -6.84 5.90
N LYS A 39 -16.41 -5.75 6.17
CA LYS A 39 -16.65 -4.44 5.55
C LYS A 39 -16.12 -4.33 4.12
N ALA A 40 -15.09 -5.09 3.77
CA ALA A 40 -14.52 -5.05 2.45
C ALA A 40 -15.39 -5.87 1.50
N GLY A 41 -16.20 -5.17 0.70
CA GLY A 41 -16.72 -5.72 -0.55
C GLY A 41 -15.61 -5.88 -1.59
N GLU A 42 -15.84 -5.42 -2.81
CA GLU A 42 -14.91 -5.62 -3.94
C GLU A 42 -13.54 -4.94 -3.79
N ARG A 43 -13.43 -3.88 -2.98
CA ARG A 43 -12.19 -3.09 -2.82
C ARG A 43 -11.07 -3.81 -2.03
N GLY A 44 -11.39 -4.91 -1.36
CA GLY A 44 -10.47 -5.69 -0.54
C GLY A 44 -10.11 -5.04 0.81
N TYR A 45 -9.94 -5.86 1.85
CA TYR A 45 -9.75 -5.41 3.24
C TYR A 45 -8.47 -4.61 3.47
N GLN A 46 -7.40 -4.89 2.71
CA GLN A 46 -6.14 -4.15 2.82
C GLN A 46 -6.27 -2.69 2.37
N THR A 47 -7.10 -2.41 1.37
CA THR A 47 -7.37 -1.04 0.91
C THR A 47 -8.06 -0.25 2.01
N LEU A 48 -9.07 -0.85 2.65
CA LEU A 48 -9.83 -0.24 3.73
C LEU A 48 -8.97 0.04 4.98
N ILE A 49 -8.05 -0.88 5.32
CA ILE A 49 -7.06 -0.67 6.39
C ILE A 49 -6.16 0.53 6.05
N ASN A 50 -5.63 0.58 4.82
CA ASN A 50 -4.76 1.69 4.40
C ASN A 50 -5.48 3.03 4.39
N GLU A 51 -6.76 3.08 4.00
CA GLU A 51 -7.58 4.30 4.05
C GLU A 51 -7.81 4.75 5.49
N THR A 52 -8.09 3.82 6.39
CA THR A 52 -8.31 4.11 7.81
C THR A 52 -7.04 4.65 8.48
N LEU A 53 -5.86 4.10 8.14
CA LEU A 53 -4.57 4.55 8.68
C LEU A 53 -4.07 5.90 8.11
N ARG A 54 -4.71 6.42 7.05
CA ARG A 54 -4.37 7.74 6.47
C ARG A 54 -5.04 8.91 7.20
N GLN A 55 -6.12 8.66 7.94
CA GLN A 55 -6.78 9.64 8.79
C GLN A 55 -5.96 9.86 10.06
#